data_AF-A0A2V9HFB1-F1
#
_entry.id   AF-A0A2V9HFB1-F1
#
_cell.length_a   1.000
_cell.length_b   1.000
_cell.length_c   1.000
_cell.angle_alpha   90.00
_cell.angle_beta   90.00
_cell.angle_gamma   90.00
#
_symmetry.space_group_name_H-M   'P 1'
#
loop_
_entity.id
_entity.type
_entity.pdbx_description
1 polymer ?
#
loop_
_entity_poly.entity_id
_entity_poly.type
_entity_poly.pdbx_seq_one_letter_code
_entity_poly.pdbx_strand_id
1 'polypeptide(L)'
;MTAIDRTKLKTLQQREESRFLADHPKSAALYNRAQSSLLGGVPMNWMKKWAGAFPVFVKSAKLAHITDVDNREYIGLCLGHTGAMTGHSPEIVADVVARRAKEG
;
A
#
# COMPACT_ATOMS: atom_id res chain seq x y z
N MET A 1 -19.25 20.02 18.73
CA MET A 1 -18.09 19.30 18.19
C MET A 1 -16.87 19.72 19.00
N THR A 2 -16.15 18.77 19.58
CA THR A 2 -14.88 19.07 20.26
C THR A 2 -13.84 19.43 19.21
N ALA A 3 -13.19 20.58 19.36
CA ALA A 3 -12.11 20.97 18.44
C ALA A 3 -10.90 20.04 18.63
N ILE A 4 -10.28 19.62 17.53
CA ILE A 4 -9.05 18.84 17.56
C ILE A 4 -7.89 19.74 18.01
N ASP A 5 -7.15 19.33 19.04
CA ASP A 5 -5.92 19.99 19.47
C ASP A 5 -4.83 19.83 18.40
N ARG A 6 -4.46 20.94 17.75
CA ARG A 6 -3.46 20.99 16.67
C ARG A 6 -2.05 20.68 17.14
N THR A 7 -1.70 21.04 18.38
CA THR A 7 -0.39 20.74 18.96
C THR A 7 -0.25 19.25 19.16
N LYS A 8 -1.27 18.63 19.77
CA LYS A 8 -1.32 17.17 19.95
C LYS A 8 -1.29 16.42 18.62
N LEU A 9 -2.04 16.90 17.61
CA LEU A 9 -2.03 16.32 16.27
C LEU A 9 -0.62 16.30 15.65
N LYS A 10 0.09 17.44 15.70
CA LYS A 10 1.45 17.55 15.15
C LYS A 10 2.43 16.59 15.83
N THR A 11 2.38 16.51 17.16
CA THR A 11 3.24 15.59 17.93
C THR A 11 2.97 14.13 17.57
N LEU A 12 1.70 13.75 17.43
CA LEU A 12 1.33 12.40 17.02
C LEU A 12 1.79 12.11 15.58
N GLN A 13 1.56 13.03 14.65
CA GLN A 13 1.99 12.86 13.26
C GLN A 13 3.51 12.61 13.15
N GLN A 14 4.34 13.39 13.85
CA GLN A 14 5.80 13.22 13.83
C GLN A 14 6.24 11.88 14.42
N ARG A 15 5.58 11.44 15.49
CA ARG A 15 5.82 10.11 16.08
C ARG A 15 5.49 9.00 15.09
N GLU A 16 4.35 9.10 14.43
CA GLU A 16 3.90 8.10 13.45
C GLU A 16 4.77 8.06 12.20
N GLU A 17 5.23 9.22 11.71
CA GLU A 17 6.15 9.30 10.59
C GLU A 17 7.50 8.68 10.91
N SER A 18 8.05 8.95 12.10
CA SER A 18 9.31 8.35 12.55
C SER A 18 9.20 6.82 12.66
N ARG A 19 8.08 6.34 13.21
CA ARG A 19 7.78 4.91 13.27
C ARG A 19 7.65 4.30 11.87
N PHE A 20 6.92 4.95 10.97
CA PHE A 20 6.76 4.50 9.58
C PHE A 20 8.10 4.31 8.87
N LEU A 21 9.03 5.28 9.02
CA LEU A 21 10.36 5.19 8.43
C LEU A 21 11.18 4.01 8.99
N ALA A 22 11.15 3.79 10.31
CA ALA A 22 11.85 2.69 10.96
C ALA A 22 11.28 1.32 10.57
N ASP A 23 9.97 1.26 10.34
CA ASP A 23 9.21 0.03 10.16
C ASP A 23 9.15 -0.48 8.70
N HIS A 24 9.48 0.36 7.70
CA HIS A 24 9.37 0.02 6.28
C HIS A 24 10.66 0.29 5.45
N PRO A 25 11.85 -0.17 5.90
CA PRO A 25 13.11 0.13 5.24
C PRO A 25 13.21 -0.44 3.81
N LYS A 26 12.61 -1.60 3.51
CA LYS A 26 12.65 -2.17 2.15
C LYS A 26 11.73 -1.43 1.21
N SER A 27 10.55 -1.02 1.67
CA SER A 27 9.67 -0.14 0.89
C SER A 27 10.38 1.18 0.55
N ALA A 28 11.12 1.77 1.50
CA ALA A 28 11.93 2.98 1.25
C ALA A 28 12.97 2.75 0.15
N ALA A 29 13.73 1.65 0.22
CA ALA A 29 14.74 1.30 -0.76
C ALA A 29 14.14 1.08 -2.16
N LEU A 30 13.00 0.39 -2.26
CA LEU A 30 12.29 0.16 -3.52
C LEU A 30 11.73 1.46 -4.12
N TYR A 31 11.19 2.35 -3.28
CA TYR A 31 10.71 3.66 -3.72
C TYR A 31 11.86 4.50 -4.28
N ASN A 32 12.99 4.56 -3.58
CA ASN A 32 14.20 5.26 -4.04
C ASN A 32 14.70 4.71 -5.38
N ARG A 33 14.76 3.38 -5.53
CA ARG A 33 15.10 2.74 -6.81
C ARG A 33 14.10 3.14 -7.91
N ALA A 34 12.81 3.11 -7.62
CA ALA A 34 11.75 3.40 -8.60
C ALA A 34 11.80 4.83 -9.14
N GLN A 35 12.32 5.81 -8.37
CA GLN A 35 12.50 7.19 -8.83
C GLN A 35 13.37 7.29 -10.11
N SER A 36 14.26 6.33 -10.33
CA SER A 36 15.12 6.33 -11.52
C SER A 36 14.40 5.99 -12.82
N SER A 37 13.19 5.42 -12.76
CA SER A 37 12.45 4.95 -13.94
C SER A 37 10.99 5.41 -13.99
N LEU A 38 10.41 5.80 -12.86
CA LEU A 38 9.01 6.19 -12.74
C LEU A 38 8.90 7.62 -12.22
N LEU A 39 8.00 8.40 -12.83
CA LEU A 39 7.73 9.78 -12.43
C LEU A 39 7.22 9.84 -10.97
N GLY A 40 8.09 10.21 -10.05
CA GLY A 40 7.80 10.20 -8.62
C GLY A 40 7.76 8.79 -8.01
N GLY A 41 8.46 7.82 -8.60
CA GLY A 41 8.66 6.50 -8.00
C GLY A 41 7.43 5.60 -7.97
N VAL A 42 6.39 5.92 -8.73
CA VAL A 42 5.15 5.15 -8.82
C VAL A 42 4.63 5.08 -10.26
N PRO A 43 3.95 3.99 -10.66
CA PRO A 43 3.37 3.86 -12.00
C PRO A 43 2.13 4.74 -12.20
N MET A 44 1.46 5.13 -11.12
CA MET A 44 0.28 6.00 -11.18
C MET A 44 0.38 7.10 -10.12
N ASN A 45 0.18 8.36 -10.51
CA ASN A 45 0.41 9.54 -9.68
C ASN A 45 -0.35 9.55 -8.34
N TRP A 46 -1.58 9.04 -8.29
CA TRP A 46 -2.40 8.91 -7.09
C TRP A 46 -1.75 8.05 -5.98
N MET A 47 -0.85 7.13 -6.31
CA MET A 47 -0.17 6.29 -5.33
C MET A 47 0.77 7.09 -4.42
N LYS A 48 1.23 8.27 -4.84
CA LYS A 48 2.01 9.18 -3.98
C LYS A 48 1.19 9.85 -2.87
N LYS A 49 -0.14 9.78 -2.94
CA LYS A 49 -1.03 10.46 -1.98
C LYS A 49 -1.30 9.64 -0.72
N TRP A 50 -0.77 8.42 -0.63
CA TRP A 50 -0.85 7.61 0.59
C TRP A 50 -0.10 8.31 1.74
N ALA A 51 -0.63 8.15 2.95
CA ALA A 51 0.00 8.71 4.15
C ALA A 51 1.36 8.04 4.41
N GLY A 52 2.30 8.82 4.93
CA GLY A 52 3.69 8.41 5.15
C GLY A 52 4.65 9.09 4.18
N ALA A 53 5.94 8.77 4.31
CA ALA A 53 7.00 9.37 3.48
C ALA A 53 7.06 8.78 2.06
N PHE A 54 6.57 7.56 1.88
CA PHE A 54 6.55 6.83 0.60
C PHE A 54 5.43 5.77 0.60
N PRO A 55 4.97 5.29 -0.57
CA PRO A 55 4.00 4.20 -0.65
C PRO A 55 4.58 2.88 -0.12
N VAL A 56 3.78 2.10 0.59
CA VAL A 56 4.15 0.73 1.00
C VAL A 56 4.15 -0.18 -0.22
N PHE A 57 5.23 -0.96 -0.39
CA PHE A 57 5.34 -1.92 -1.48
C PHE A 57 4.75 -3.26 -1.04
N VAL A 58 3.72 -3.72 -1.73
CA VAL A 58 3.03 -4.98 -1.41
C VAL A 58 3.78 -6.18 -1.99
N LYS A 59 4.01 -7.20 -1.18
CA LYS A 59 4.59 -8.49 -1.59
C LYS A 59 3.51 -9.48 -2.04
N SER A 60 2.42 -9.58 -1.28
CA SER A 60 1.30 -10.48 -1.58
C SER A 60 0.00 -9.96 -0.97
N ALA A 61 -1.13 -10.32 -1.55
CA ALA A 61 -2.45 -10.06 -1.00
C ALA A 61 -3.43 -11.19 -1.33
N LYS A 62 -4.30 -11.54 -0.38
CA LYS A 62 -5.35 -12.56 -0.53
C LYS A 62 -6.57 -12.15 0.28
N LEU A 63 -7.73 -12.10 -0.36
CA LEU A 63 -8.97 -11.60 0.23
C LEU A 63 -8.74 -10.21 0.85
N ALA A 64 -9.00 -10.05 2.15
CA ALA A 64 -8.76 -8.80 2.86
C ALA A 64 -7.36 -8.71 3.49
N HIS A 65 -6.46 -9.67 3.28
CA HIS A 65 -5.13 -9.69 3.88
C HIS A 65 -4.08 -9.19 2.89
N ILE A 66 -3.19 -8.31 3.35
CA ILE A 66 -2.08 -7.77 2.59
C ILE A 66 -0.80 -7.98 3.39
N THR A 67 0.26 -8.45 2.73
CA THR A 67 1.61 -8.54 3.28
C THR A 67 2.54 -7.65 2.46
N ASP A 68 3.25 -6.74 3.10
CA ASP A 68 4.23 -5.87 2.42
C ASP A 68 5.61 -6.55 2.25
N VAL A 69 6.54 -5.85 1.60
CA VAL A 69 7.92 -6.32 1.40
C VAL A 69 8.74 -6.37 2.68
N ASP A 70 8.31 -5.66 3.72
CA ASP A 70 8.87 -5.64 5.07
C ASP A 70 8.26 -6.75 5.97
N ASN A 71 7.39 -7.61 5.40
CA ASN A 71 6.63 -8.70 6.04
C ASN A 71 5.62 -8.25 7.10
N ARG A 72 5.11 -7.02 6.99
CA ARG A 72 4.01 -6.53 7.82
C ARG A 72 2.68 -6.95 7.22
N GLU A 73 1.75 -7.32 8.09
CA GLU A 73 0.42 -7.76 7.71
C GLU A 73 -0.63 -6.70 8.01
N TYR A 74 -1.57 -6.55 7.08
CA TYR A 74 -2.64 -5.57 7.15
C TYR A 74 -3.98 -6.21 6.79
N ILE A 75 -5.05 -5.72 7.41
CA ILE A 75 -6.40 -5.87 6.87
C ILE A 75 -6.65 -4.73 5.89
N GLY A 76 -6.76 -5.07 4.61
CA GLY A 76 -6.93 -4.15 3.49
C GLY A 76 -8.35 -3.61 3.38
N LEU A 77 -8.73 -2.65 4.24
CA LEU A 77 -10.04 -2.01 4.18
C LEU A 77 -10.22 -1.09 2.96
N CYS A 78 -9.12 -0.68 2.31
CA CYS A 78 -9.15 0.18 1.12
C CYS A 78 -9.47 -0.59 -0.18
N LEU A 79 -9.21 -1.91 -0.20
CA LEU A 79 -9.51 -2.82 -1.32
C LEU A 79 -9.15 -2.25 -2.71
N GLY A 80 -7.93 -1.70 -2.82
CA GLY A 80 -7.43 -1.14 -4.07
C GLY A 80 -8.27 0.01 -4.64
N HIS A 81 -8.77 0.92 -3.79
CA HIS A 81 -9.74 1.95 -4.17
C HIS A 81 -10.96 1.31 -4.83
N THR A 82 -11.60 0.39 -4.11
CA THR A 82 -12.75 -0.43 -4.53
C THR A 82 -12.51 -1.43 -5.67
N GLY A 83 -11.38 -1.37 -6.37
CA GLY A 83 -11.06 -2.31 -7.46
C GLY A 83 -10.97 -3.78 -7.03
N ALA A 84 -10.68 -4.05 -5.76
CA ALA A 84 -10.67 -5.38 -5.16
C ALA A 84 -11.81 -5.56 -4.14
N MET A 85 -12.99 -4.98 -4.39
CA MET A 85 -14.12 -4.99 -3.44
C MET A 85 -14.52 -6.39 -2.97
N THR A 86 -14.35 -7.41 -3.82
CA THR A 86 -14.60 -8.83 -3.48
C THR A 86 -13.39 -9.53 -2.85
N GLY A 87 -12.36 -8.77 -2.47
CA GLY A 87 -11.08 -9.25 -1.98
C GLY A 87 -10.01 -9.36 -3.07
N HIS A 88 -8.75 -9.39 -2.65
CA HIS A 88 -7.60 -9.63 -3.54
C HIS A 88 -7.54 -11.10 -3.95
N SER A 89 -7.46 -11.36 -5.27
CA SER A 89 -7.35 -12.70 -5.86
C SER A 89 -8.31 -13.76 -5.27
N PRO A 90 -9.65 -13.57 -5.34
CA PRO A 90 -10.60 -14.63 -5.03
C PRO A 90 -10.29 -15.87 -5.88
N GLU A 91 -10.31 -17.06 -5.28
CA GLU A 91 -9.81 -18.29 -5.90
C GLU A 91 -10.48 -18.59 -7.25
N ILE A 92 -11.81 -18.58 -7.29
CA ILE A 92 -12.58 -18.79 -8.52
C ILE A 92 -12.21 -17.78 -9.62
N VAL A 93 -11.96 -16.53 -9.27
CA VAL A 93 -11.60 -15.49 -10.25
C VAL A 93 -10.17 -15.70 -10.75
N ALA A 94 -9.23 -15.96 -9.84
CA ALA A 94 -7.84 -16.20 -10.18
C ALA A 94 -7.70 -17.43 -11.11
N ASP A 95 -8.39 -18.52 -10.81
CA ASP A 95 -8.36 -19.74 -11.62
C ASP A 95 -8.94 -19.52 -13.02
N VAL A 96 -10.09 -18.84 -13.11
CA VAL A 96 -10.71 -18.53 -14.39
C VAL A 96 -9.81 -17.62 -15.23
N VAL A 97 -9.24 -16.57 -14.63
CA VAL A 97 -8.31 -15.67 -15.33
C VAL A 97 -7.07 -16.44 -15.81
N ALA A 98 -6.47 -17.28 -14.98
CA ALA A 98 -5.30 -18.07 -15.35
C ALA A 98 -5.56 -19.05 -16.50
N ARG A 99 -6.77 -19.64 -16.55
CA ARG A 99 -7.20 -20.48 -17.67
C ARG A 99 -7.41 -19.65 -18.93
N ARG A 100 -8.19 -18.56 -18.85
CA ARG A 100 -8.54 -17.71 -19.99
C ARG A 100 -7.32 -17.03 -20.61
N ALA A 101 -6.32 -16.66 -19.82
CA ALA A 101 -5.08 -16.07 -20.32
C ALA A 101 -4.30 -16.98 -21.31
N LYS A 102 -4.60 -18.29 -21.35
CA LYS A 102 -4.01 -19.25 -22.31
C LYS A 102 -4.79 -19.37 -23.62
N GLU A 103 -5.97 -18.75 -23.71
CA GLU A 103 -6.91 -18.89 -24.83
C GLU A 103 -6.84 -17.73 -25.85
N GLY A 104 -6.08 -16.65 -25.56
CA GLY A 104 -5.99 -15.44 -26.39
C GLY A 104 -7.10 -14.44 -26.09
#